data_AF-A0A3C0WY74-F1
#
_entry.id   AF-A0A3C0WY74-F1
#
_cell.length_a   1.000
_cell.length_b   1.000
_cell.length_c   1.000
_cell.angle_alpha   90.00
_cell.angle_beta   90.00
_cell.angle_gamma   90.00
#
_symmetry.space_group_name_H-M   'P 1'
#
loop_
_entity.id
_entity.type
_entity.pdbx_description
1 polymer ?
#
loop_
_entity_poly.entity_id
_entity_poly.type
_entity_poly.pdbx_seq_one_letter_code
_entity_poly.pdbx_strand_id
1 'polypeptide(L)'
;MNNTELELLKIIADMGATTEGAYNIRANGQLADRKVTENINIKTKTDNPGIDIIIKPDTKGETVHIPVIISETGLTDLVYNDFYIGDNCDVTIVAG
;
A
#
# COMPACT_ATOMS: atom_id res chain seq x y z
N MET A 1 2.31 13.79 -8.30
CA MET A 1 1.78 14.28 -7.02
C MET A 1 2.20 15.72 -6.83
N ASN A 2 1.30 16.59 -6.36
CA ASN A 2 1.63 17.96 -5.97
C ASN A 2 2.17 18.02 -4.52
N ASN A 3 2.64 19.18 -4.07
CA ASN A 3 3.23 19.32 -2.74
C ASN A 3 2.26 18.99 -1.59
N THR A 4 0.97 19.30 -1.77
CA THR A 4 -0.07 19.01 -0.77
C THR A 4 -0.28 17.50 -0.59
N GLU A 5 -0.33 16.76 -1.71
CA GLU A 5 -0.44 15.29 -1.69
C GLU A 5 0.79 14.62 -1.05
N LEU A 6 1.98 15.18 -1.27
CA LEU A 6 3.22 14.70 -0.65
C LEU A 6 3.26 14.95 0.87
N GLU A 7 2.73 16.07 1.34
CA GLU A 7 2.60 16.34 2.78
C GLU A 7 1.56 15.44 3.44
N LEU A 8 0.39 15.26 2.82
CA LEU A 8 -0.63 14.32 3.27
C LEU A 8 -0.10 12.89 3.33
N LEU A 9 0.67 12.46 2.32
CA LEU A 9 1.29 11.14 2.30
C LEU A 9 2.24 10.95 3.50
N LYS A 10 3.07 11.94 3.82
CA LYS A 10 3.97 11.90 4.98
C LYS A 10 3.22 11.79 6.31
N ILE A 11 2.08 12.47 6.42
CA ILE A 11 1.24 12.47 7.64
C ILE A 11 0.49 11.14 7.80
N ILE A 12 -0.11 10.62 6.73
CA ILE A 12 -0.98 9.43 6.77
C ILE A 12 -0.18 8.14 6.86
N ALA A 13 0.93 8.05 6.14
CA ALA A 13 1.64 6.79 6.02
C ALA A 13 2.67 6.54 7.14
N ASP A 14 2.86 7.49 8.07
CA ASP A 14 4.02 7.59 8.98
C ASP A 14 5.36 7.37 8.24
N MET A 15 5.34 7.61 6.92
CA MET A 15 6.47 7.50 6.03
C MET A 15 7.27 8.79 6.18
N GLY A 16 8.03 8.88 7.27
CA GLY A 16 9.05 9.88 7.48
C GLY A 16 10.13 9.77 6.42
N ALA A 17 9.84 10.21 5.19
CA ALA A 17 10.73 10.15 4.02
C ALA A 17 11.27 8.75 3.64
N THR A 18 10.76 7.66 4.23
CA THR A 18 11.34 6.32 4.12
C THR A 18 10.84 5.55 2.91
N THR A 19 11.78 5.28 2.02
CA THR A 19 11.70 4.36 0.88
C THR A 19 11.80 2.89 1.31
N GLU A 20 11.53 2.55 2.57
CA GLU A 20 11.72 1.20 3.09
C GLU A 20 10.42 0.39 3.02
N GLY A 21 10.53 -0.90 2.67
CA GLY A 21 9.37 -1.80 2.50
C GLY A 21 8.63 -1.66 1.17
N ALA A 22 7.49 -2.33 1.09
CA ALA A 22 6.57 -2.29 -0.05
C ALA A 22 5.44 -1.30 0.22
N TYR A 23 4.90 -0.69 -0.84
CA TYR A 23 3.74 0.19 -0.70
C TYR A 23 2.86 0.23 -1.93
N ASN A 24 1.60 0.59 -1.74
CA ASN A 24 0.67 0.91 -2.82
C ASN A 24 -0.16 2.14 -2.44
N ILE A 25 0.18 3.29 -3.03
CA ILE A 25 -0.46 4.58 -2.76
C ILE A 25 -1.65 4.74 -3.71
N ARG A 26 -2.83 4.99 -3.15
CA ARG A 26 -4.02 5.38 -3.91
C ARG A 26 -4.30 6.87 -3.73
N ALA A 27 -4.66 7.55 -4.80
CA ALA A 27 -5.16 8.93 -4.75
C ALA A 27 -6.46 9.02 -5.55
N ASN A 28 -7.52 9.55 -4.93
CA ASN A 28 -8.83 9.76 -5.54
C ASN A 28 -9.35 8.53 -6.32
N GLY A 29 -9.23 7.34 -5.72
CA GLY A 29 -9.70 6.08 -6.32
C GLY A 29 -8.79 5.48 -7.40
N GLN A 30 -7.62 6.06 -7.65
CA GLN A 30 -6.66 5.57 -8.65
C GLN A 30 -5.31 5.21 -8.03
N LEU A 31 -4.54 4.38 -8.73
CA LEU A 31 -3.17 4.07 -8.35
C LEU A 31 -2.28 5.29 -8.61
N ALA A 32 -1.70 5.86 -7.55
CA ALA A 32 -0.79 6.99 -7.65
C ALA A 32 0.67 6.52 -7.77
N ASP A 33 1.07 5.56 -6.93
CA ASP A 33 2.41 4.98 -6.97
C ASP A 33 2.44 3.58 -6.31
N ARG A 34 3.42 2.77 -6.67
CA ARG A 34 3.62 1.42 -6.12
C ARG A 34 5.09 1.06 -6.06
N LYS A 35 5.48 0.43 -4.96
CA LYS A 35 6.76 -0.24 -4.80
C LYS A 35 6.58 -1.65 -4.26
N VAL A 36 7.34 -2.58 -4.83
CA VAL A 36 7.49 -3.96 -4.34
C VAL A 36 8.91 -4.14 -3.80
N THR A 37 9.10 -5.15 -2.97
CA THR A 37 10.42 -5.60 -2.52
C THR A 37 10.74 -6.97 -3.12
N GLU A 38 11.91 -7.50 -2.80
CA GLU A 38 12.24 -8.88 -3.17
C GLU A 38 11.26 -9.89 -2.55
N ASN A 39 10.76 -9.61 -1.35
CA ASN A 39 9.93 -10.55 -0.56
C ASN A 39 8.44 -10.22 -0.58
N ILE A 40 8.07 -8.99 -0.91
CA ILE A 40 6.69 -8.52 -0.90
C ILE A 40 6.32 -8.03 -2.29
N ASN A 41 5.36 -8.72 -2.92
CA ASN A 41 4.84 -8.38 -4.23
C ASN A 41 3.40 -7.83 -4.13
N ILE A 42 3.07 -6.85 -4.96
CA ILE A 42 1.74 -6.23 -5.00
C ILE A 42 1.21 -6.29 -6.43
N LYS A 43 0.13 -7.03 -6.62
CA LYS A 43 -0.52 -7.24 -7.92
C LYS A 43 -1.89 -6.61 -7.94
N THR A 44 -2.28 -6.05 -9.07
CA THR A 44 -3.66 -5.60 -9.26
C THR A 44 -4.55 -6.81 -9.51
N LYS A 45 -5.67 -6.90 -8.80
CA LYS A 45 -6.65 -7.97 -8.96
C LYS A 45 -7.33 -7.90 -10.33
N THR A 46 -7.74 -9.05 -10.84
CA THR A 46 -8.40 -9.18 -12.15
C THR A 46 -9.90 -9.48 -12.04
N ASP A 47 -10.35 -9.90 -10.87
CA ASP A 47 -11.73 -10.28 -10.54
C ASP A 47 -12.52 -9.13 -9.92
N ASN A 48 -11.92 -8.39 -8.99
CA ASN A 48 -12.52 -7.25 -8.30
C ASN A 48 -11.53 -6.07 -8.25
N PRO A 49 -12.00 -4.81 -8.13
CA PRO A 49 -11.11 -3.68 -7.91
C PRO A 49 -10.30 -3.87 -6.62
N GLY A 50 -8.98 -3.70 -6.67
CA GLY A 50 -8.10 -3.85 -5.51
C GLY A 50 -6.79 -4.53 -5.84
N ILE A 51 -6.09 -5.01 -4.81
CA ILE A 51 -4.76 -5.60 -4.94
C ILE A 51 -4.58 -6.89 -4.13
N ASP A 52 -3.79 -7.80 -4.68
CA ASP A 52 -3.25 -8.95 -3.96
C ASP A 52 -1.84 -8.60 -3.47
N ILE A 53 -1.61 -8.69 -2.17
CA ILE A 53 -0.32 -8.51 -1.52
C ILE A 53 0.22 -9.88 -1.13
N ILE A 54 1.37 -10.26 -1.70
CA ILE A 54 1.96 -11.59 -1.52
C ILE A 54 3.29 -11.43 -0.80
N ILE A 55 3.36 -11.96 0.43
CA ILE A 55 4.54 -11.93 1.29
C ILE A 55 5.13 -13.34 1.33
N LYS A 56 6.38 -13.48 0.87
CA LYS A 56 7.08 -14.77 0.85
C LYS A 56 7.27 -15.33 2.27
N PRO A 57 7.36 -16.66 2.45
CA PRO A 57 7.76 -17.25 3.74
C PRO A 57 9.07 -16.67 4.27
N ASP A 58 9.24 -16.72 5.59
CA ASP A 58 10.43 -16.24 6.31
C ASP A 58 10.72 -14.73 6.18
N THR A 59 9.77 -13.94 5.67
CA THR A 59 9.93 -12.47 5.58
C THR A 59 9.81 -11.86 6.98
N LYS A 60 10.87 -11.18 7.45
CA LYS A 60 10.93 -10.59 8.79
C LYS A 60 11.44 -9.16 8.75
N GLY A 61 10.80 -8.29 9.53
CA GLY A 61 11.19 -6.88 9.69
C GLY A 61 10.83 -5.96 8.51
N GLU A 62 10.17 -6.47 7.47
CA GLU A 62 9.68 -5.65 6.35
C GLU A 62 8.28 -5.07 6.65
N THR A 63 7.98 -3.95 5.98
CA THR A 63 6.71 -3.25 6.11
C THR A 63 5.95 -3.20 4.78
N VAL A 64 4.61 -3.14 4.89
CA VAL A 64 3.69 -2.87 3.78
C VAL A 64 2.81 -1.68 4.12
N HIS A 65 2.85 -0.63 3.31
CA HIS A 65 2.01 0.56 3.48
C HIS A 65 0.96 0.65 2.37
N ILE A 66 -0.31 0.83 2.72
CA ILE A 66 -1.43 0.99 1.76
C ILE A 66 -2.19 2.29 2.08
N PRO A 67 -1.58 3.47 1.86
CA PRO A 67 -2.25 4.73 2.15
C PRO A 67 -3.22 5.13 1.03
N VAL A 68 -4.36 5.71 1.43
CA VAL A 68 -5.33 6.32 0.54
C VAL A 68 -5.40 7.83 0.77
N ILE A 69 -5.21 8.60 -0.30
CA ILE A 69 -5.38 10.06 -0.31
C ILE A 69 -6.71 10.38 -1.00
N ILE A 70 -7.61 11.05 -0.28
CA ILE A 70 -8.87 11.57 -0.83
C ILE A 70 -8.85 13.08 -0.69
N SER A 71 -8.78 13.79 -1.82
CA SER A 71 -8.82 15.25 -1.88
C SER A 71 -10.08 15.80 -2.57
N GLU A 72 -10.84 14.94 -3.25
CA GLU A 72 -12.06 15.30 -3.98
C GLU A 72 -13.34 14.86 -3.25
N THR A 73 -14.39 15.66 -3.35
CA THR A 73 -15.71 15.36 -2.77
C THR A 73 -16.55 14.48 -3.71
N GLY A 74 -17.43 13.65 -3.15
CA GLY A 74 -18.36 12.81 -3.94
C GLY A 74 -17.73 11.51 -4.46
N LEU A 75 -16.49 11.22 -4.07
CA LEU A 75 -15.82 9.96 -4.40
C LEU A 75 -16.39 8.82 -3.54
N THR A 76 -16.71 7.69 -4.17
CA THR A 76 -16.94 6.41 -3.51
C THR A 76 -15.95 5.41 -4.10
N ASP A 77 -15.04 4.89 -3.29
CA ASP A 77 -14.04 3.91 -3.69
C ASP A 77 -14.22 2.64 -2.88
N LEU A 78 -14.51 1.53 -3.56
CA LEU A 78 -14.65 0.20 -2.96
C LEU A 78 -13.59 -0.71 -3.58
N VAL A 79 -12.66 -1.16 -2.75
CA VAL A 79 -11.57 -2.05 -3.16
C VAL A 79 -11.47 -3.25 -2.24
N TYR A 80 -11.06 -4.37 -2.81
CA TYR A 80 -10.88 -5.65 -2.15
C TYR A 80 -9.38 -5.96 -2.14
N ASN A 81 -8.77 -5.91 -0.97
CA ASN A 81 -7.33 -6.16 -0.81
C ASN A 81 -7.12 -7.46 -0.05
N ASP A 82 -6.37 -8.38 -0.63
CA ASP A 82 -6.06 -9.66 -0.02
C ASP A 82 -4.58 -9.75 0.35
N PHE A 83 -4.29 -10.25 1.54
CA PHE A 83 -2.93 -10.47 2.03
C PHE A 83 -2.64 -11.97 2.12
N TYR A 84 -1.70 -12.43 1.30
CA TYR A 84 -1.17 -13.79 1.31
C TYR A 84 0.15 -13.78 2.09
N ILE A 85 0.08 -14.16 3.37
CA ILE A 85 1.24 -14.16 4.27
C ILE A 85 1.83 -15.56 4.32
N GLY A 86 3.09 -15.70 3.90
CA GLY A 86 3.82 -16.95 3.97
C GLY A 86 4.15 -17.39 5.40
N ASP A 87 4.57 -18.65 5.55
CA ASP A 87 4.90 -19.22 6.85
C ASP A 87 6.07 -18.47 7.53
N ASN A 88 6.07 -18.43 8.87
CA ASN A 88 7.15 -17.85 9.69
C ASN A 88 7.47 -16.36 9.38
N CYS A 89 6.48 -15.59 8.92
CA CYS A 89 6.64 -14.16 8.73
C CYS A 89 6.53 -13.37 10.04
N ASP A 90 7.26 -12.25 10.09
CA ASP A 90 7.14 -11.19 11.10
C ASP A 90 7.21 -9.84 10.38
N VAL A 91 6.06 -9.34 9.96
CA VAL A 91 5.92 -8.16 9.09
C VAL A 91 4.93 -7.16 9.66
N THR A 92 5.12 -5.89 9.35
CA THR A 92 4.19 -4.82 9.76
C THR A 92 3.37 -4.35 8.57
N ILE A 93 2.04 -4.37 8.70
CA ILE A 93 1.12 -3.86 7.68
C ILE A 93 0.45 -2.61 8.22
N VAL A 94 0.57 -1.51 7.48
CA VAL A 94 -0.05 -0.21 7.79
C VAL A 94 -1.04 0.10 6.68
N ALA A 95 -2.34 0.06 6.99
CA ALA A 95 -3.42 0.38 6.07
C ALA A 95 -4.25 1.54 6.63
N GLY A 96 -4.52 2.55 5.80
CA GLY A 96 -5.20 3.80 6.19
C GLY A 96 -5.72 4.59 5.02
#